data_AF-A0A238XPJ9-F1
#
_entry.id   AF-A0A238XPJ9-F1
#
_cell.length_a   1.000
_cell.length_b   1.000
_cell.length_c   1.000
_cell.angle_alpha   90.00
_cell.angle_beta   90.00
_cell.angle_gamma   90.00
#
_symmetry.space_group_name_H-M   'P 1'
#
loop_
_entity.id
_entity.type
_entity.pdbx_description
1 polymer ?
#
loop_
_entity_poly.entity_id
_entity_poly.type
_entity_poly.pdbx_seq_one_letter_code
_entity_poly.pdbx_strand_id
1 'polypeptide(L)'
;MDIFKIYFDDNYNLVIHISLWLIGILISLFIIYFFWLKNKLRYDLVKVDIKLGNVGVAEFRPNKSDLQIAHKIWTELVTRKAAIPIDREHDVIEEIYNSWYKMFQKVREFISDIPADLIRNNKSTQEIVRISTQTLNEGLRPHLTRWQARFRTWSDAKKEKLMDMTPQELQQEYPEYNDLIEDLMRVNEQLIQYSQELKRIIDKK
;
A
#
# COMPACT_ATOMS: atom_id res chain seq x y z
N MET A 1 -18.10 55.21 18.67
CA MET A 1 -18.29 53.88 19.28
C MET A 1 -16.90 53.32 19.53
N ASP A 2 -16.53 53.16 20.78
CA ASP A 2 -15.21 52.65 21.13
C ASP A 2 -15.13 51.16 20.77
N ILE A 3 -14.19 50.83 19.89
CA ILE A 3 -14.05 49.49 19.33
C ILE A 3 -13.43 48.55 20.38
N PHE A 4 -12.53 49.10 21.20
CA PHE A 4 -11.80 48.44 22.27
C PHE A 4 -11.31 49.49 23.29
N LYS A 5 -11.55 49.27 24.58
CA LYS A 5 -11.00 50.10 25.68
C LYS A 5 -10.45 49.22 26.79
N ILE A 6 -9.23 49.51 27.23
CA ILE A 6 -8.65 48.95 28.45
C ILE A 6 -8.41 50.11 29.41
N TYR A 7 -8.89 49.99 30.65
CA TYR A 7 -8.54 50.92 31.72
C TYR A 7 -8.50 50.21 33.07
N PHE A 8 -7.85 50.83 34.05
CA PHE A 8 -7.90 50.41 35.44
C PHE A 8 -9.03 51.14 36.15
N ASP A 9 -9.91 50.40 36.82
CA ASP A 9 -10.96 50.94 37.68
C ASP A 9 -10.37 51.46 39.01
N ASP A 10 -11.14 52.23 39.77
CA ASP A 10 -10.71 52.86 41.03
C ASP A 10 -10.22 51.85 42.09
N ASN A 11 -10.56 50.57 41.90
CA ASN A 11 -10.10 49.43 42.72
C ASN A 11 -8.88 48.68 42.14
N TYR A 12 -8.14 49.27 41.20
CA TYR A 12 -7.04 48.63 40.44
C TYR A 12 -7.46 47.39 39.63
N ASN A 13 -8.76 47.25 39.30
CA ASN A 13 -9.24 46.17 38.45
C ASN A 13 -9.02 46.51 36.97
N LEU A 14 -8.54 45.56 36.18
CA LEU A 14 -8.42 45.71 34.73
C LEU A 14 -9.79 45.52 34.06
N VAL A 15 -10.35 46.59 33.48
CA VAL A 15 -11.63 46.53 32.77
C VAL A 15 -11.39 46.61 31.27
N ILE A 16 -11.95 45.65 30.53
CA ILE A 16 -11.83 45.55 29.07
C ILE A 16 -13.22 45.66 28.45
N HIS A 17 -13.46 46.73 27.69
CA HIS A 17 -14.67 46.92 26.90
C HIS A 17 -14.41 46.50 25.45
N ILE A 18 -15.20 45.54 24.97
CA ILE A 18 -15.12 45.01 23.62
C ILE A 18 -16.46 45.25 22.93
N SER A 19 -16.44 45.84 21.74
CA SER A 19 -17.65 46.00 20.94
C SER A 19 -18.17 44.65 20.43
N LEU A 20 -19.49 44.44 20.49
CA LEU A 20 -20.13 43.17 20.07
C LEU A 20 -19.82 42.81 18.61
N TRP A 21 -19.65 43.82 17.75
CA TRP A 21 -19.36 43.65 16.33
C TRP A 21 -17.95 43.14 16.09
N LEU A 22 -16.98 43.55 16.91
CA LEU A 22 -15.60 43.03 16.87
C LEU A 22 -15.57 41.53 17.22
N ILE A 23 -16.36 41.11 18.20
CA ILE A 23 -16.51 39.68 18.54
C ILE A 23 -17.10 38.90 17.36
N GLY A 24 -18.14 39.44 16.72
CA GLY A 24 -18.75 38.83 15.53
C GLY A 24 -17.78 38.65 14.37
N ILE A 25 -16.91 39.64 14.12
CA ILE A 25 -15.87 39.57 13.08
C ILE A 25 -14.81 38.52 13.43
N LEU A 26 -14.36 38.45 14.69
CA LEU A 26 -13.38 37.45 15.11
C LEU A 26 -13.94 36.03 14.99
N ILE A 27 -15.21 35.81 15.34
CA ILE A 27 -15.87 34.51 15.17
C ILE A 27 -15.98 34.15 13.69
N SER A 28 -16.36 35.10 12.81
CA SER A 28 -16.48 34.82 11.37
C SER A 28 -15.12 34.48 10.75
N LEU A 29 -14.06 35.21 11.11
CA LEU A 29 -12.68 34.91 10.69
C LEU A 29 -12.22 33.55 11.19
N PHE A 30 -12.54 33.19 12.45
CA PHE A 30 -12.23 31.88 13.00
C PHE A 30 -12.94 30.75 12.23
N ILE A 31 -14.22 30.92 11.90
CA ILE A 31 -15.00 29.96 11.11
C ILE A 31 -14.39 29.81 9.71
N ILE A 32 -14.10 30.92 9.02
CA ILE A 32 -13.48 30.90 7.67
C ILE A 32 -12.12 30.21 7.72
N TYR A 33 -11.28 30.55 8.70
CA TYR A 33 -9.98 29.91 8.92
C TYR A 33 -10.13 28.40 9.18
N PHE A 34 -11.08 28.01 10.03
CA PHE A 34 -11.34 26.60 10.33
C PHE A 34 -11.80 25.81 9.09
N PHE A 35 -12.71 26.36 8.28
CA PHE A 35 -13.14 25.74 7.03
C PHE A 35 -12.01 25.66 6.00
N TRP A 36 -11.21 26.72 5.88
CA TRP A 36 -10.04 26.74 4.99
C TRP A 36 -9.01 25.68 5.40
N LEU A 37 -8.70 25.57 6.69
CA LEU A 37 -7.79 24.57 7.24
C LEU A 37 -8.32 23.15 7.02
N LYS A 38 -9.61 22.92 7.28
CA LYS A 38 -10.25 21.62 7.04
C LYS A 38 -10.17 21.20 5.58
N ASN A 39 -10.32 22.12 4.64
CA ASN A 39 -10.24 21.80 3.21
C ASN A 39 -8.79 21.53 2.76
N LYS A 40 -7.81 22.24 3.31
CA LYS A 40 -6.38 22.03 3.02
C LYS A 40 -5.83 20.70 3.56
N LEU A 41 -6.47 20.12 4.57
CA LEU A 41 -6.11 18.84 5.18
C LEU A 41 -6.77 17.62 4.50
N ARG A 42 -7.54 17.82 3.43
CA ARG A 42 -8.14 16.71 2.67
C ARG A 42 -7.11 16.19 1.67
N TYR A 43 -6.96 14.87 1.65
CA TYR A 43 -6.15 14.20 0.63
C TYR A 43 -6.84 14.19 -0.73
N ASP A 44 -6.05 14.27 -1.80
CA ASP A 44 -6.55 14.23 -3.17
C ASP A 44 -7.19 12.89 -3.52
N LEU A 45 -8.06 12.95 -4.53
CA LEU A 45 -8.63 11.75 -5.12
C LEU A 45 -7.56 11.00 -5.92
N VAL A 46 -7.34 9.74 -5.56
CA VAL A 46 -6.46 8.84 -6.26
C VAL A 46 -7.29 7.87 -7.08
N LYS A 47 -6.88 7.67 -8.34
CA LYS A 47 -7.43 6.66 -9.23
C LYS A 47 -6.28 5.75 -9.64
N VAL A 48 -6.42 4.46 -9.35
CA VAL A 48 -5.46 3.41 -9.70
C VAL A 48 -6.14 2.36 -10.55
N ASP A 49 -5.38 1.69 -11.40
CA ASP A 49 -5.82 0.55 -12.20
C ASP A 49 -4.89 -0.62 -11.93
N ILE A 50 -5.36 -1.65 -11.21
CA ILE A 50 -4.52 -2.74 -10.74
C ILE A 50 -4.90 -4.02 -11.47
N LYS A 51 -3.98 -4.53 -12.30
CA LYS A 51 -4.21 -5.74 -13.09
C LYS A 51 -4.06 -7.02 -12.27
N LEU A 52 -3.20 -6.98 -11.25
CA LEU A 52 -2.92 -8.13 -10.40
C LEU A 52 -4.18 -8.60 -9.68
N GLY A 53 -4.51 -9.88 -9.81
CA GLY A 53 -5.70 -10.48 -9.20
C GLY A 53 -7.02 -9.89 -9.69
N ASN A 54 -7.06 -9.27 -10.88
CA ASN A 54 -8.24 -8.65 -11.45
C ASN A 54 -8.92 -7.63 -10.50
N VAL A 55 -8.12 -6.92 -9.71
CA VAL A 55 -8.61 -5.86 -8.80
C VAL A 55 -9.34 -4.76 -9.57
N GLY A 56 -8.82 -4.40 -10.76
CA GLY A 56 -9.38 -3.39 -11.64
C GLY A 56 -9.16 -1.97 -11.15
N VAL A 57 -10.07 -1.08 -11.56
CA VAL A 57 -9.99 0.35 -11.24
C VAL A 57 -10.54 0.63 -9.84
N ALA A 58 -9.76 1.34 -9.02
CA ALA A 58 -10.20 1.83 -7.72
C ALA A 58 -10.01 3.34 -7.61
N GLU A 59 -10.97 4.02 -7.00
CA GLU A 59 -10.97 5.47 -6.84
C GLU A 59 -11.38 5.87 -5.42
N PHE A 60 -10.46 6.47 -4.66
CA PHE A 60 -10.68 6.86 -3.27
C PHE A 60 -9.74 7.98 -2.82
N ARG A 61 -10.09 8.64 -1.70
CA ARG A 61 -9.23 9.62 -1.03
C ARG A 61 -8.54 8.92 0.14
N PRO A 62 -7.24 8.59 0.06
CA PRO A 62 -6.54 7.90 1.13
C PRO A 62 -6.50 8.77 2.38
N ASN A 63 -6.46 8.17 3.55
CA ASN A 63 -6.10 8.84 4.80
C ASN A 63 -4.64 8.54 5.17
N LYS A 64 -4.15 9.12 6.26
CA LYS A 64 -2.76 8.93 6.71
C LYS A 64 -2.40 7.46 6.94
N SER A 65 -3.32 6.68 7.50
CA SER A 65 -3.10 5.25 7.77
C SER A 65 -3.03 4.46 6.46
N ASP A 66 -3.91 4.77 5.50
CA ASP A 66 -3.90 4.16 4.16
C ASP A 66 -2.56 4.37 3.45
N LEU A 67 -2.03 5.60 3.48
CA LEU A 67 -0.72 5.93 2.91
C LEU A 67 0.42 5.15 3.59
N GLN A 68 0.36 4.98 4.91
CA GLN A 68 1.36 4.18 5.63
C GLN A 68 1.32 2.71 5.26
N ILE A 69 0.13 2.13 5.12
CA ILE A 69 -0.05 0.73 4.69
C ILE A 69 0.46 0.57 3.25
N ALA A 70 0.03 1.45 2.34
CA ALA A 70 0.49 1.46 0.95
C ALA A 70 2.02 1.56 0.86
N HIS A 71 2.63 2.44 1.65
CA HIS A 71 4.09 2.59 1.71
C HIS A 71 4.81 1.34 2.22
N LYS A 72 4.29 0.69 3.27
CA LYS A 72 4.85 -0.57 3.78
C LYS A 72 4.80 -1.68 2.71
N ILE A 73 3.66 -1.85 2.06
CA ILE A 73 3.48 -2.86 1.00
C ILE A 73 4.38 -2.54 -0.20
N TRP A 74 4.42 -1.27 -0.64
CA TRP A 74 5.29 -0.82 -1.71
C TRP A 74 6.76 -1.12 -1.43
N THR A 75 7.22 -0.85 -0.20
CA THR A 75 8.59 -1.12 0.23
C THR A 75 8.93 -2.61 0.13
N GLU A 76 8.04 -3.50 0.62
CA GLU A 76 8.25 -4.95 0.49
C GLU A 76 8.27 -5.43 -0.96
N LEU A 77 7.51 -4.80 -1.86
CA LEU A 77 7.50 -5.15 -3.28
C LEU A 77 8.80 -4.76 -3.97
N VAL A 78 9.23 -3.50 -3.85
CA VAL A 78 10.37 -2.95 -4.62
C VAL A 78 11.73 -3.38 -4.09
N THR A 79 11.81 -3.87 -2.84
CA THR A 79 13.07 -4.35 -2.23
C THR A 79 13.27 -5.86 -2.36
N ARG A 80 12.31 -6.57 -2.98
CA ARG A 80 12.32 -8.03 -3.12
C ARG A 80 12.27 -8.44 -4.59
N LYS A 81 12.53 -9.71 -4.85
CA LYS A 81 12.32 -10.34 -6.18
C LYS A 81 10.83 -10.52 -6.55
N ALA A 82 9.96 -9.66 -6.02
CA ALA A 82 8.54 -9.61 -6.32
C ALA A 82 8.25 -8.54 -7.39
N ALA A 83 8.74 -7.30 -7.20
CA ALA A 83 8.61 -6.21 -8.17
C ALA A 83 9.95 -5.82 -8.83
N ILE A 84 10.93 -6.72 -8.81
CA ILE A 84 12.14 -6.63 -9.64
C ILE A 84 11.94 -7.59 -10.81
N PRO A 85 12.23 -7.18 -12.06
CA PRO A 85 12.14 -8.06 -13.22
C PRO A 85 12.90 -9.37 -13.00
N ILE A 86 12.23 -10.48 -13.33
CA ILE A 86 12.83 -11.80 -13.33
C ILE A 86 13.69 -11.96 -14.58
N ASP A 87 14.92 -12.40 -14.36
CA ASP A 87 15.89 -12.82 -15.35
C ASP A 87 15.82 -14.34 -15.47
N ARG A 88 15.37 -14.83 -16.63
CA ARG A 88 15.19 -16.27 -16.90
C ARG A 88 16.51 -17.04 -16.84
N GLU A 89 17.62 -16.39 -17.16
CA GLU A 89 18.94 -17.01 -17.27
C GLU A 89 19.61 -17.11 -15.90
N HIS A 90 19.45 -16.07 -15.07
CA HIS A 90 20.22 -15.94 -13.83
C HIS A 90 19.42 -16.27 -12.57
N ASP A 91 18.09 -16.09 -12.56
CA ASP A 91 17.30 -16.31 -11.35
C ASP A 91 16.92 -17.78 -11.12
N VAL A 92 16.91 -18.15 -9.83
CA VAL A 92 16.47 -19.46 -9.37
C VAL A 92 15.02 -19.39 -8.91
N ILE A 93 14.16 -20.25 -9.48
CA ILE A 93 12.70 -20.27 -9.20
C ILE A 93 12.42 -20.48 -7.69
N GLU A 94 13.17 -21.34 -7.03
CA GLU A 94 13.03 -21.58 -5.58
C GLU A 94 13.28 -20.31 -4.75
N GLU A 95 14.27 -19.50 -5.11
CA GLU A 95 14.58 -18.24 -4.44
C GLU A 95 13.50 -17.17 -4.69
N ILE A 96 12.95 -17.13 -5.91
CA ILE A 96 11.80 -16.28 -6.23
C ILE A 96 10.61 -16.66 -5.35
N TYR A 97 10.28 -17.95 -5.24
CA TYR A 97 9.20 -18.43 -4.38
C TYR A 97 9.45 -18.12 -2.90
N ASN A 98 10.68 -18.24 -2.42
CA ASN A 98 11.04 -17.86 -1.05
C ASN A 98 10.81 -16.35 -0.82
N SER A 99 11.19 -15.52 -1.78
CA SER A 99 10.97 -14.08 -1.74
C SER A 99 9.46 -13.73 -1.75
N TRP A 100 8.68 -14.35 -2.63
CA TRP A 100 7.23 -14.12 -2.74
C TRP A 100 6.49 -14.58 -1.49
N TYR A 101 6.86 -15.72 -0.91
CA TYR A 101 6.26 -16.21 0.33
C TYR A 101 6.52 -15.25 1.50
N LYS A 102 7.75 -14.75 1.67
CA LYS A 102 8.09 -13.75 2.70
C LYS A 102 7.29 -12.45 2.52
N MET A 103 7.16 -11.97 1.29
CA MET A 103 6.33 -10.81 0.97
C MET A 103 4.86 -11.07 1.31
N PHE A 104 4.31 -12.22 0.92
CA PHE A 104 2.93 -12.61 1.22
C PHE A 104 2.65 -12.53 2.73
N GLN A 105 3.55 -13.08 3.55
CA GLN A 105 3.45 -13.03 5.00
C GLN A 105 3.45 -11.59 5.53
N LYS A 106 4.37 -10.73 5.05
CA LYS A 106 4.47 -9.34 5.48
C LYS A 106 3.26 -8.50 5.10
N VAL A 107 2.77 -8.63 3.87
CA VAL A 107 1.57 -7.92 3.43
C VAL A 107 0.36 -8.36 4.25
N ARG A 108 0.22 -9.67 4.55
CA ARG A 108 -0.84 -10.17 5.43
C ARG A 108 -0.75 -9.60 6.84
N GLU A 109 0.45 -9.52 7.42
CA GLU A 109 0.72 -8.90 8.73
C GLU A 109 0.26 -7.43 8.73
N PHE A 110 0.66 -6.65 7.71
CA PHE A 110 0.26 -5.24 7.61
C PHE A 110 -1.26 -5.05 7.50
N ILE A 111 -1.97 -5.95 6.81
CA ILE A 111 -3.43 -5.89 6.71
C ILE A 111 -4.09 -6.30 8.03
N SER A 112 -3.57 -7.33 8.72
CA SER A 112 -4.12 -7.80 9.99
C SER A 112 -3.93 -6.82 11.14
N ASP A 113 -2.88 -6.00 11.08
CA ASP A 113 -2.58 -4.98 12.09
C ASP A 113 -3.51 -3.76 12.01
N ILE A 114 -4.36 -3.67 10.98
CA ILE A 114 -5.28 -2.54 10.82
C ILE A 114 -6.42 -2.67 11.84
N PRO A 115 -6.63 -1.66 12.71
CA PRO A 115 -7.73 -1.67 13.65
C PRO A 115 -9.09 -1.82 12.97
N ALA A 116 -9.94 -2.71 13.50
CA ALA A 116 -11.24 -3.02 12.92
C ALA A 116 -12.19 -1.80 12.89
N ASP A 117 -12.05 -0.86 13.82
CA ASP A 117 -12.80 0.40 13.84
C ASP A 117 -12.42 1.30 12.65
N LEU A 118 -11.14 1.36 12.27
CA LEU A 118 -10.72 2.09 11.08
C LEU A 118 -11.35 1.51 9.81
N ILE A 119 -11.39 0.18 9.70
CA ILE A 119 -12.04 -0.52 8.58
C ILE A 119 -13.54 -0.22 8.57
N ARG A 120 -14.22 -0.23 9.72
CA ARG A 120 -15.67 0.06 9.77
C ARG A 120 -16.01 1.49 9.37
N ASN A 121 -15.16 2.45 9.75
CA ASN A 121 -15.46 3.87 9.63
C ASN A 121 -14.90 4.54 8.37
N ASN A 122 -13.87 3.96 7.72
CA ASN A 122 -13.20 4.57 6.57
C ASN A 122 -13.31 3.72 5.31
N LYS A 123 -14.06 4.22 4.31
CA LYS A 123 -14.19 3.58 3.00
C LYS A 123 -12.85 3.42 2.26
N SER A 124 -11.96 4.39 2.39
CA SER A 124 -10.63 4.33 1.77
C SER A 124 -9.78 3.19 2.35
N THR A 125 -9.87 2.96 3.66
CA THR A 125 -9.21 1.85 4.33
C THR A 125 -9.80 0.51 3.91
N GLN A 126 -11.13 0.42 3.75
CA GLN A 126 -11.77 -0.78 3.17
C GLN A 126 -11.23 -1.08 1.78
N GLU A 127 -11.06 -0.06 0.93
CA GLU A 127 -10.48 -0.23 -0.41
C GLU A 127 -9.03 -0.71 -0.37
N ILE A 128 -8.16 -0.11 0.46
CA ILE A 128 -6.77 -0.58 0.60
C ILE A 128 -6.71 -2.03 1.07
N VAL A 129 -7.55 -2.41 2.04
CA VAL A 129 -7.64 -3.79 2.55
C VAL A 129 -8.13 -4.73 1.45
N ARG A 130 -9.16 -4.35 0.70
CA ARG A 130 -9.72 -5.13 -0.41
C ARG A 130 -8.66 -5.36 -1.49
N ILE A 131 -8.05 -4.29 -1.99
CA ILE A 131 -6.99 -4.31 -3.02
C ILE A 131 -5.85 -5.24 -2.59
N SER A 132 -5.36 -5.07 -1.35
CA SER A 132 -4.23 -5.85 -0.85
C SER A 132 -4.59 -7.33 -0.67
N THR A 133 -5.78 -7.62 -0.12
CA THR A 133 -6.26 -9.00 0.07
C THR A 133 -6.50 -9.72 -1.24
N GLN A 134 -7.12 -9.03 -2.21
CA GLN A 134 -7.41 -9.56 -3.53
C GLN A 134 -6.11 -9.79 -4.33
N THR A 135 -5.16 -8.87 -4.25
CA THR A 135 -3.80 -9.06 -4.80
C THR A 135 -3.13 -10.32 -4.28
N LEU A 136 -3.20 -10.58 -2.97
CA LEU A 136 -2.64 -11.78 -2.36
C LEU A 136 -3.39 -13.06 -2.79
N ASN A 137 -4.72 -13.07 -2.72
CA ASN A 137 -5.51 -14.29 -2.89
C ASN A 137 -5.87 -14.63 -4.33
N GLU A 138 -6.03 -13.63 -5.19
CA GLU A 138 -6.42 -13.82 -6.60
C GLU A 138 -5.25 -13.53 -7.55
N GLY A 139 -4.29 -12.70 -7.15
CA GLY A 139 -3.10 -12.41 -7.94
C GLY A 139 -2.00 -13.45 -7.75
N LEU A 140 -1.52 -13.59 -6.51
CA LEU A 140 -0.35 -14.42 -6.20
C LEU A 140 -0.68 -15.89 -5.91
N ARG A 141 -1.70 -16.14 -5.09
CA ARG A 141 -2.02 -17.48 -4.60
C ARG A 141 -2.29 -18.50 -5.71
N PRO A 142 -3.02 -18.19 -6.81
CA PRO A 142 -3.28 -19.18 -7.85
C PRO A 142 -2.00 -19.73 -8.49
N HIS A 143 -1.02 -18.87 -8.75
CA HIS A 143 0.28 -19.27 -9.28
C HIS A 143 1.04 -20.16 -8.27
N LEU A 144 1.17 -19.69 -7.02
CA LEU A 144 1.87 -20.44 -5.97
C LEU A 144 1.24 -21.81 -5.72
N THR A 145 -0.09 -21.88 -5.67
CA THR A 145 -0.82 -23.15 -5.49
C THR A 145 -0.62 -24.11 -6.66
N ARG A 146 -0.58 -23.60 -7.90
CA ARG A 146 -0.36 -24.43 -9.09
C ARG A 146 1.07 -24.96 -9.19
N TRP A 147 2.06 -24.12 -8.95
CA TRP A 147 3.45 -24.42 -9.32
C TRP A 147 4.39 -24.69 -8.15
N GLN A 148 4.29 -23.94 -7.06
CA GLN A 148 5.33 -23.91 -6.02
C GLN A 148 5.60 -25.30 -5.42
N ALA A 149 4.54 -26.02 -5.03
CA ALA A 149 4.69 -27.35 -4.43
C ALA A 149 5.20 -28.39 -5.44
N ARG A 150 4.66 -28.38 -6.67
CA ARG A 150 5.04 -29.32 -7.74
C ARG A 150 6.52 -29.14 -8.11
N PHE A 151 6.96 -27.90 -8.28
CA PHE A 151 8.35 -27.58 -8.58
C PHE A 151 9.29 -27.98 -7.44
N ARG A 152 8.96 -27.65 -6.19
CA ARG A 152 9.80 -28.00 -5.02
C ARG A 152 9.95 -29.50 -4.84
N THR A 153 8.84 -30.26 -4.88
CA THR A 153 8.91 -31.73 -4.76
C THR A 153 9.76 -32.34 -5.87
N TRP A 154 9.64 -31.85 -7.09
CA TRP A 154 10.44 -32.33 -8.21
C TRP A 154 11.93 -31.96 -8.05
N SER A 155 12.23 -30.70 -7.71
CA SER A 155 13.59 -30.19 -7.52
C SER A 155 14.31 -30.90 -6.37
N ASP A 156 13.62 -31.08 -5.24
CA ASP A 156 14.11 -31.82 -4.07
C ASP A 156 14.50 -33.26 -4.43
N ALA A 157 13.72 -33.92 -5.29
CA ALA A 157 13.97 -35.29 -5.76
C ALA A 157 15.08 -35.40 -6.81
N LYS A 158 15.65 -34.26 -7.24
CA LYS A 158 16.73 -34.17 -8.24
C LYS A 158 17.96 -33.45 -7.71
N LYS A 159 18.02 -33.18 -6.40
CA LYS A 159 19.13 -32.45 -5.76
C LYS A 159 20.49 -33.08 -5.98
N GLU A 160 20.57 -34.39 -6.18
CA GLU A 160 21.81 -35.09 -6.51
C GLU A 160 22.46 -34.56 -7.79
N LYS A 161 21.67 -34.06 -8.76
CA LYS A 161 22.18 -33.47 -9.99
C LYS A 161 22.93 -32.16 -9.78
N LEU A 162 22.69 -31.46 -8.67
CA LEU A 162 23.37 -30.19 -8.36
C LEU A 162 24.87 -30.36 -8.08
N MET A 163 25.38 -31.59 -8.00
CA MET A 163 26.82 -31.87 -7.98
C MET A 163 27.48 -31.61 -9.34
N ASP A 164 26.73 -31.75 -10.43
CA ASP A 164 27.25 -31.72 -11.80
C ASP A 164 26.73 -30.52 -12.63
N MET A 165 25.68 -29.83 -12.15
CA MET A 165 25.07 -28.69 -12.83
C MET A 165 24.58 -27.61 -11.87
N THR A 166 24.36 -26.41 -12.39
CA THR A 166 23.84 -25.27 -11.65
C THR A 166 22.34 -25.42 -11.35
N PRO A 167 21.80 -24.73 -10.33
CA PRO A 167 20.36 -24.66 -10.09
C PRO A 167 19.57 -24.14 -11.30
N GLN A 168 20.17 -23.25 -12.09
CA GLN A 168 19.58 -22.67 -13.30
C GLN A 168 19.46 -23.70 -14.43
N GLU A 169 20.48 -24.55 -14.62
CA GLU A 169 20.39 -25.66 -15.55
C GLU A 169 19.39 -26.71 -15.06
N LEU A 170 19.42 -27.04 -13.77
CA LEU A 170 18.50 -28.01 -13.19
C LEU A 170 17.06 -27.57 -13.41
N GLN A 171 16.68 -26.34 -13.04
CA GLN A 171 15.27 -25.91 -13.13
C GLN A 171 14.70 -25.98 -14.56
N GLN A 172 15.54 -25.85 -15.59
CA GLN A 172 15.13 -25.97 -17.00
C GLN A 172 14.74 -27.40 -17.39
N GLU A 173 15.22 -28.42 -16.66
CA GLU A 173 14.80 -29.81 -16.85
C GLU A 173 13.40 -30.11 -16.29
N TYR A 174 12.75 -29.16 -15.60
CA TYR A 174 11.41 -29.38 -15.07
C TYR A 174 10.44 -29.68 -16.22
N PRO A 175 9.65 -30.78 -16.18
CA PRO A 175 8.81 -31.18 -17.31
C PRO A 175 7.83 -30.11 -17.81
N GLU A 176 7.36 -29.24 -16.91
CA GLU A 176 6.44 -28.14 -17.21
C GLU A 176 7.15 -26.76 -17.11
N TYR A 177 8.47 -26.69 -17.35
CA TYR A 177 9.28 -25.47 -17.16
C TYR A 177 8.74 -24.27 -17.94
N ASN A 178 8.44 -24.45 -19.24
CA ASN A 178 7.97 -23.36 -20.10
C ASN A 178 6.66 -22.75 -19.59
N ASP A 179 5.69 -23.59 -19.21
CA ASP A 179 4.41 -23.13 -18.68
C ASP A 179 4.57 -22.44 -17.32
N LEU A 180 5.46 -22.97 -16.47
CA LEU A 180 5.76 -22.39 -15.16
C LEU A 180 6.40 -21.01 -15.32
N ILE A 181 7.45 -20.89 -16.14
CA ILE A 181 8.21 -19.65 -16.27
C ILE A 181 7.39 -18.55 -16.95
N GLU A 182 6.55 -18.91 -17.93
CA GLU A 182 5.63 -17.97 -18.57
C GLU A 182 4.63 -17.39 -17.55
N ASP A 183 4.00 -18.26 -16.75
CA ASP A 183 3.05 -17.82 -15.72
C ASP A 183 3.73 -17.03 -14.59
N LEU A 184 4.94 -17.43 -14.19
CA LEU A 184 5.75 -16.72 -13.18
C LEU A 184 6.06 -15.29 -13.63
N MET A 185 6.48 -15.12 -14.88
CA MET A 185 6.79 -13.80 -15.43
C MET A 185 5.55 -12.93 -15.59
N ARG A 186 4.44 -13.52 -16.07
CA ARG A 186 3.15 -12.82 -16.15
C ARG A 186 2.74 -12.25 -14.79
N VAL A 187 2.89 -13.02 -13.71
CA VAL A 187 2.59 -12.54 -12.35
C VAL A 187 3.63 -11.50 -11.88
N ASN A 188 4.91 -11.65 -12.20
CA ASN A 188 5.95 -10.66 -11.90
C ASN A 188 5.68 -9.30 -12.56
N GLU A 189 5.28 -9.28 -13.82
CA GLU A 189 4.88 -8.04 -14.52
C GLU A 189 3.71 -7.36 -13.82
N GLN A 190 2.71 -8.15 -13.38
CA GLN A 190 1.58 -7.62 -12.62
C GLN A 190 1.98 -7.09 -11.24
N LEU A 191 2.95 -7.72 -10.55
CA LEU A 191 3.51 -7.23 -9.29
C LEU A 191 4.29 -5.92 -9.47
N ILE A 192 5.07 -5.81 -10.54
CA ILE A 192 5.77 -4.58 -10.92
C ILE A 192 4.75 -3.46 -11.14
N GLN A 193 3.72 -3.72 -11.94
CA GLN A 193 2.65 -2.75 -12.21
C GLN A 193 1.91 -2.35 -10.93
N TYR A 194 1.58 -3.31 -10.06
CA TYR A 194 0.97 -3.03 -8.76
C TYR A 194 1.84 -2.12 -7.89
N SER A 195 3.16 -2.32 -7.87
CA SER A 195 4.08 -1.44 -7.12
C SER A 195 4.04 0.00 -7.63
N GLN A 196 3.88 0.20 -8.94
CA GLN A 196 3.76 1.53 -9.54
C GLN A 196 2.45 2.21 -9.13
N GLU A 197 1.34 1.47 -9.06
CA GLU A 197 0.06 2.02 -8.59
C GLU A 197 0.09 2.37 -7.10
N LEU A 198 0.71 1.54 -6.26
CA LEU A 198 0.93 1.88 -4.85
C LEU A 198 1.77 3.16 -4.72
N LYS A 199 2.80 3.32 -5.56
CA LYS A 199 3.61 4.54 -5.58
C LYS A 199 2.77 5.78 -5.91
N ARG A 200 1.82 5.68 -6.84
CA ARG A 200 0.87 6.77 -7.15
C ARG A 200 -0.06 7.11 -5.98
N ILE A 201 -0.47 6.11 -5.18
CA ILE A 201 -1.24 6.35 -3.95
C ILE A 201 -0.41 7.15 -2.94
N ILE A 202 0.87 6.81 -2.80
CA ILE A 202 1.79 7.44 -1.84
C ILE A 202 2.16 8.88 -2.25
N ASP A 203 2.36 9.12 -3.54
CA ASP A 203 2.89 10.40 -4.04
C ASP A 203 1.82 11.49 -4.20
N LYS A 204 0.53 11.14 -4.28
CA LYS A 204 -0.56 12.10 -4.32
C LYS A 204 -0.87 12.63 -2.91
N LYS A 205 -0.90 13.96 -2.79
CA LYS A 205 -1.13 14.67 -1.52
C LYS A 205 -2.60 14.85 -1.22
#